data_AF-A0A8R7V9Q6-F1
#
_entry.id   AF-A0A8R7V9Q6-F1
#
_cell.length_a   1.000
_cell.length_b   1.000
_cell.length_c   1.000
_cell.angle_alpha   90.00
_cell.angle_beta   90.00
_cell.angle_gamma   90.00
#
_symmetry.space_group_name_H-M   'P 1'
#
loop_
_entity.id
_entity.type
_entity.pdbx_description
1 polymer ?
#
loop_
_entity_poly.entity_id
_entity_poly.type
_entity_poly.pdbx_seq_one_letter_code
_entity_poly.pdbx_strand_id
1 'polypeptide(L)'
;MVSKRTIHHTNVTLETIVENAVDYLKYLKHDVELLGHIMVRAQQIFFEYYKVDIVDKTTIAAMAFTIWRMRYHDDKRWKLYIPTKEEDAFIRRAYYGGHVDVYKPYGENLYYYDANSLYPYIMKTCKMPGGKGVWHDNFCNKKLDDLFGFIQALVYIPK
;
A
#
# COMPACT_ATOMS: atom_id res chain seq x y z
N MET A 1 -24.71 3.19 15.23
CA MET A 1 -23.92 2.58 14.14
C MET A 1 -24.49 1.19 13.93
N VAL A 2 -24.97 0.84 12.73
CA VAL A 2 -25.61 -0.47 12.50
C VAL A 2 -24.51 -1.49 12.20
N SER A 3 -24.48 -2.61 12.91
CA SER A 3 -23.45 -3.64 12.76
C SER A 3 -23.77 -4.60 11.62
N LYS A 4 -22.74 -5.26 11.09
CA LYS A 4 -22.91 -6.38 10.16
C LYS A 4 -23.65 -7.53 10.87
N ARG A 5 -24.60 -8.15 10.20
CA ARG A 5 -25.29 -9.35 10.68
C ARG A 5 -24.47 -10.60 10.33
N THR A 6 -24.87 -11.76 10.82
CA THR A 6 -24.20 -13.03 10.49
C THR A 6 -25.22 -14.06 10.06
N ILE A 7 -24.83 -14.92 9.10
CA ILE A 7 -25.55 -16.14 8.75
C ILE A 7 -24.61 -17.33 8.92
N HIS A 8 -25.15 -18.47 9.34
CA HIS A 8 -24.40 -19.72 9.40
C HIS A 8 -24.35 -20.33 8.00
N HIS A 9 -23.31 -19.97 7.23
CA HIS A 9 -23.18 -20.39 5.83
C HIS A 9 -23.24 -21.91 5.62
N THR A 10 -22.84 -22.70 6.63
CA THR A 10 -22.95 -24.17 6.62
C THR A 10 -24.38 -24.69 6.57
N ASN A 11 -25.35 -23.88 6.99
CA ASN A 11 -26.77 -24.26 7.07
C ASN A 11 -27.55 -23.84 5.81
N VAL A 12 -26.88 -23.23 4.83
CA VAL A 12 -27.50 -22.78 3.57
C VAL A 12 -27.44 -23.93 2.57
N THR A 13 -28.57 -24.62 2.37
CA THR A 13 -28.78 -25.69 1.38
C THR A 13 -29.89 -25.29 0.40
N LEU A 14 -30.15 -26.11 -0.62
CA LEU A 14 -31.22 -25.85 -1.59
C LEU A 14 -32.62 -25.86 -0.95
N GLU A 15 -32.80 -26.64 0.10
CA GLU A 15 -34.06 -26.73 0.85
C GLU A 15 -34.18 -25.53 1.80
N THR A 16 -33.14 -25.26 2.60
CA THR A 16 -33.20 -24.21 3.62
C THR A 16 -33.18 -22.80 3.01
N ILE A 17 -32.67 -22.63 1.78
CA ILE A 17 -32.71 -21.32 1.08
C ILE A 17 -34.13 -20.90 0.73
N VAL A 18 -35.00 -21.84 0.39
CA VAL A 18 -36.41 -21.55 0.11
C VAL A 18 -37.13 -21.24 1.41
N GLU A 19 -36.90 -22.04 2.44
CA GLU A 19 -37.52 -21.87 3.77
C GLU A 19 -37.15 -20.53 4.42
N ASN A 20 -35.89 -20.11 4.30
CA ASN A 20 -35.36 -18.91 4.95
C ASN A 20 -35.19 -17.73 3.98
N ALA A 21 -35.79 -17.79 2.79
CA ALA A 21 -35.59 -16.81 1.73
C ALA A 21 -35.83 -15.37 2.21
N VAL A 22 -36.85 -15.15 3.03
CA VAL A 22 -37.20 -13.83 3.58
C VAL A 22 -36.09 -13.28 4.47
N ASP A 23 -35.54 -14.10 5.36
CA ASP A 23 -34.48 -13.70 6.28
C ASP A 23 -33.16 -13.49 5.55
N TYR A 24 -32.84 -14.32 4.57
CA TYR A 24 -31.68 -14.13 3.71
C TYR A 24 -31.79 -12.87 2.86
N LEU A 25 -32.96 -12.57 2.28
CA LEU A 25 -33.18 -11.30 1.58
C LEU A 25 -32.98 -10.11 2.52
N LYS A 26 -33.47 -10.20 3.77
CA LYS A 26 -33.29 -9.15 4.78
C LYS A 26 -31.82 -8.96 5.14
N TYR A 27 -31.07 -10.05 5.29
CA TYR A 27 -29.63 -10.03 5.51
C TYR A 27 -28.88 -9.38 4.33
N LEU A 28 -29.18 -9.79 3.09
CA LEU A 28 -28.51 -9.27 1.90
C LEU A 28 -28.82 -7.78 1.67
N LYS A 29 -30.07 -7.37 1.87
CA LYS A 29 -30.46 -5.95 1.83
C LYS A 29 -29.66 -5.13 2.85
N HIS A 30 -29.55 -5.65 4.08
CA HIS A 30 -28.77 -5.02 5.13
C HIS A 30 -27.28 -4.87 4.77
N ASP A 31 -26.66 -5.88 4.15
CA ASP A 31 -25.26 -5.81 3.69
C ASP A 31 -25.07 -4.75 2.57
N VAL A 32 -26.00 -4.67 1.62
CA VAL A 32 -25.97 -3.67 0.54
C VAL A 32 -26.17 -2.25 1.10
N GLU A 33 -27.13 -2.06 2.01
CA GLU A 33 -27.38 -0.77 2.67
C GLU A 33 -26.19 -0.32 3.51
N LEU A 34 -25.58 -1.24 4.26
CA LEU A 34 -24.39 -0.96 5.07
C LEU A 34 -23.22 -0.50 4.18
N LEU A 35 -22.96 -1.22 3.08
CA LEU A 35 -21.94 -0.83 2.11
C LEU A 35 -22.26 0.55 1.51
N GLY A 36 -23.51 0.79 1.11
CA GLY A 36 -23.95 2.08 0.58
C GLY A 36 -23.66 3.24 1.53
N HIS A 37 -23.98 3.10 2.82
CA HIS A 37 -23.67 4.10 3.83
C HIS A 37 -22.16 4.33 4.00
N ILE A 38 -21.35 3.28 3.99
CA ILE A 38 -19.88 3.38 4.06
C ILE A 38 -19.34 4.15 2.85
N MET A 39 -19.81 3.82 1.64
CA MET A 39 -19.39 4.46 0.40
C MET A 39 -19.76 5.95 0.39
N VAL A 40 -20.98 6.32 0.80
CA VAL A 40 -21.39 7.73 0.92
C VAL A 40 -20.53 8.46 1.94
N ARG A 41 -20.23 7.84 3.09
CA ARG A 41 -19.37 8.47 4.10
C ARG A 41 -17.93 8.63 3.61
N ALA A 42 -17.38 7.64 2.92
CA ALA A 42 -16.06 7.72 2.30
C ALA A 42 -16.02 8.87 1.28
N GLN A 43 -17.01 8.95 0.39
CA GLN A 43 -17.14 10.02 -0.60
C GLN A 43 -17.13 11.39 0.07
N GLN A 44 -17.93 11.58 1.12
CA GLN A 44 -17.96 12.83 1.88
C GLN A 44 -16.58 13.22 2.41
N ILE A 45 -15.87 12.27 3.05
CA ILE A 45 -14.54 12.51 3.61
C ILE A 45 -13.55 12.89 2.50
N PHE A 46 -13.45 12.09 1.44
CA PHE A 46 -12.49 12.35 0.35
C PHE A 46 -12.77 13.66 -0.37
N PHE A 47 -14.04 13.98 -0.60
CA PHE A 47 -14.42 15.25 -1.22
C PHE A 47 -14.17 16.45 -0.29
N GLU A 48 -14.48 16.34 0.99
CA GLU A 48 -14.28 17.40 1.98
C GLU A 48 -12.79 17.77 2.08
N TYR A 49 -11.93 16.78 2.34
CA TYR A 49 -10.50 16.99 2.60
C TYR A 49 -9.68 17.22 1.31
N TYR A 50 -9.98 16.49 0.23
CA TYR A 50 -9.12 16.45 -0.95
C TYR A 50 -9.76 16.97 -2.23
N LYS A 51 -11.09 17.17 -2.25
CA LYS A 51 -11.87 17.55 -3.44
C LYS A 51 -11.73 16.50 -4.56
N VAL A 52 -11.71 15.23 -4.18
CA VAL A 52 -11.63 14.08 -5.08
C VAL A 52 -12.90 13.26 -4.94
N ASP A 53 -13.49 12.86 -6.06
CA ASP A 53 -14.61 11.93 -6.10
C ASP A 53 -14.08 10.48 -6.10
N ILE A 54 -14.62 9.64 -5.21
CA ILE A 54 -14.24 8.23 -5.13
C ILE A 54 -14.75 7.44 -6.33
N VAL A 55 -15.82 7.88 -7.00
CA VAL A 55 -16.34 7.17 -8.19
C VAL A 55 -15.40 7.30 -9.38
N ASP A 56 -14.55 8.33 -9.40
CA ASP A 56 -13.55 8.55 -10.45
C ASP A 56 -12.31 7.66 -10.30
N LYS A 57 -12.19 6.90 -9.20
CA LYS A 57 -11.00 6.12 -8.87
C LYS A 57 -11.40 4.72 -8.45
N THR A 58 -11.02 3.74 -9.27
CA THR A 58 -11.38 2.32 -9.06
C THR A 58 -10.70 1.68 -7.85
N THR A 59 -9.55 2.19 -7.41
CA THR A 59 -8.78 1.61 -6.30
C THR A 59 -8.28 2.69 -5.33
N ILE A 60 -8.08 2.29 -4.06
CA ILE A 60 -7.50 3.15 -3.03
C ILE A 60 -6.09 3.62 -3.42
N ALA A 61 -5.31 2.76 -4.08
CA ALA A 61 -3.97 3.12 -4.57
C ALA A 61 -4.04 4.24 -5.64
N ALA A 62 -4.93 4.13 -6.62
CA ALA A 62 -5.13 5.16 -7.64
C ALA A 62 -5.62 6.48 -7.01
N MET A 63 -6.49 6.40 -6.02
CA MET A 63 -6.97 7.56 -5.26
C MET A 63 -5.83 8.23 -4.48
N ALA A 64 -5.03 7.47 -3.72
CA ALA A 64 -3.89 8.00 -2.97
C ALA A 64 -2.85 8.67 -3.89
N PHE A 65 -2.52 8.03 -5.01
CA PHE A 65 -1.61 8.58 -6.01
C PHE A 65 -2.16 9.87 -6.65
N THR A 66 -3.47 9.92 -6.92
CA THR A 66 -4.15 11.12 -7.44
C THR A 66 -4.05 12.27 -6.45
N ILE A 67 -4.40 12.04 -5.18
CA ILE A 67 -4.30 13.05 -4.12
C ILE A 67 -2.86 13.54 -3.98
N TRP A 68 -1.90 12.61 -3.98
CA TRP A 68 -0.48 12.95 -3.93
C TRP A 68 -0.05 13.85 -5.08
N ARG A 69 -0.38 13.50 -6.32
CA ARG A 69 -0.04 14.33 -7.49
C ARG A 69 -0.72 15.70 -7.48
N MET A 70 -1.97 15.78 -7.04
CA MET A 70 -2.72 17.04 -7.03
C MET A 70 -2.28 18.02 -5.93
N ARG A 71 -1.86 17.50 -4.77
CA ARG A 71 -1.69 18.31 -3.54
C ARG A 71 -0.24 18.44 -3.10
N TYR A 72 0.59 17.44 -3.36
CA TYR A 72 1.89 17.28 -2.72
C TYR A 72 3.05 17.13 -3.71
N HIS A 73 2.77 16.88 -4.99
CA HIS A 73 3.80 16.76 -6.01
C HIS A 73 3.88 17.99 -6.90
N ASP A 74 5.09 18.51 -7.09
CA ASP A 74 5.36 19.57 -8.05
C ASP A 74 5.91 18.94 -9.34
N ASP A 75 5.01 18.63 -10.27
CA ASP A 75 5.35 18.04 -11.57
C ASP A 75 6.29 18.93 -12.40
N LYS A 76 6.33 20.25 -12.15
CA LYS A 76 7.21 21.18 -12.88
C LYS A 76 8.64 21.08 -12.38
N ARG A 77 8.82 20.99 -11.06
CA ARG A 77 10.14 20.90 -10.43
C ARG A 77 10.68 19.47 -10.43
N TRP A 78 9.83 18.47 -10.28
CA TRP A 78 10.21 17.09 -10.01
C TRP A 78 9.50 16.10 -10.93
N LYS A 79 9.65 16.26 -12.25
CA LYS A 79 8.99 15.39 -13.23
C LYS A 79 9.23 13.90 -12.96
N LEU A 80 8.13 13.13 -12.86
CA LEU A 80 8.19 11.68 -12.77
C LEU A 80 8.82 11.10 -14.03
N TYR A 81 9.99 10.48 -13.85
CA TYR A 81 10.65 9.74 -14.92
C TYR A 81 10.03 8.35 -15.04
N ILE A 82 9.75 7.95 -16.29
CA ILE A 82 9.29 6.60 -16.62
C ILE A 82 10.52 5.83 -17.11
N PRO A 83 11.03 4.84 -16.36
CA PRO A 83 12.21 4.07 -16.76
C PRO A 83 11.98 3.29 -18.05
N THR A 84 13.06 3.04 -18.81
CA THR A 84 13.03 2.02 -19.87
C THR A 84 12.88 0.63 -19.26
N LYS A 85 12.60 -0.38 -20.10
CA LYS A 85 12.49 -1.77 -19.65
C LYS A 85 13.77 -2.26 -18.98
N GLU A 86 14.92 -1.84 -19.49
CA GLU A 86 16.25 -2.22 -18.99
C GLU A 86 16.54 -1.54 -17.65
N GLU A 87 16.21 -0.25 -17.53
CA GLU A 87 16.32 0.51 -16.27
C GLU A 87 15.41 -0.08 -15.19
N ASP A 88 14.15 -0.35 -15.53
CA ASP A 88 13.20 -0.99 -14.61
C ASP A 88 13.69 -2.37 -14.18
N ALA A 89 14.13 -3.20 -15.12
CA ALA A 89 14.67 -4.52 -14.82
C ALA A 89 15.92 -4.48 -13.94
N PHE A 90 16.73 -3.42 -14.02
CA PHE A 90 17.87 -3.21 -13.12
C PHE A 90 17.40 -2.80 -11.72
N ILE A 91 16.57 -1.76 -11.63
CA ILE A 91 16.05 -1.20 -10.37
C ILE A 91 15.27 -2.26 -9.59
N ARG A 92 14.42 -3.02 -10.28
CA ARG A 92 13.52 -4.02 -9.68
C ARG A 92 14.26 -5.19 -9.01
N ARG A 93 15.54 -5.45 -9.37
CA ARG A 93 16.37 -6.44 -8.65
C ARG A 93 16.69 -6.02 -7.22
N ALA A 94 16.66 -4.73 -6.92
CA ALA A 94 16.89 -4.18 -5.59
C ALA A 94 15.58 -3.88 -4.83
N TYR A 95 14.42 -4.23 -5.40
CA TYR A 95 13.12 -3.99 -4.77
C TYR A 95 12.72 -5.15 -3.86
N TYR A 96 12.98 -4.98 -2.56
CA TYR A 96 12.67 -5.96 -1.52
C TYR A 96 11.51 -5.49 -0.64
N GLY A 97 10.84 -6.47 0.00
CA GLY A 97 9.74 -6.22 0.93
C GLY A 97 10.21 -5.86 2.34
N GLY A 98 9.30 -5.99 3.31
CA GLY A 98 9.62 -5.79 4.72
C GLY A 98 10.60 -6.83 5.26
N HIS A 99 11.40 -6.43 6.24
CA HIS A 99 12.32 -7.32 6.95
C HIS A 99 11.57 -8.29 7.86
N VAL A 100 11.94 -9.57 7.82
CA VAL A 100 11.38 -10.62 8.68
C VAL A 100 12.51 -11.54 9.11
N ASP A 101 12.62 -11.74 10.43
CA ASP A 101 13.59 -12.66 11.03
C ASP A 101 12.94 -13.97 11.45
N VAL A 102 13.74 -15.04 11.47
CA VAL A 102 13.34 -16.35 11.98
C VAL A 102 13.78 -16.48 13.43
N TYR A 103 12.81 -16.64 14.33
CA TYR A 103 13.04 -16.82 15.76
C TYR A 103 12.70 -18.24 16.20
N LYS A 104 13.30 -18.67 17.31
CA LYS A 104 12.80 -19.85 18.05
C LYS A 104 11.43 -19.47 18.65
N PRO A 105 10.39 -20.32 18.53
CA PRO A 105 9.03 -19.98 18.94
C PRO A 105 8.83 -20.08 20.47
N TYR A 106 9.74 -19.50 21.25
CA TYR A 106 9.69 -19.46 22.71
C TYR A 106 10.40 -18.21 23.22
N GLY A 107 9.83 -17.58 24.25
CA GLY A 107 10.43 -16.48 24.98
C GLY A 107 9.60 -16.12 26.21
N GLU A 108 10.24 -15.49 27.19
CA GLU A 108 9.62 -15.07 28.46
C GLU A 108 9.89 -13.58 28.67
N ASN A 109 8.95 -12.87 29.32
CA ASN A 109 9.06 -11.43 29.64
C ASN A 109 9.39 -10.54 28.42
N LEU A 110 8.72 -10.80 27.29
CA LEU A 110 8.96 -10.10 26.03
C LEU A 110 8.26 -8.74 25.97
N TYR A 111 8.87 -7.81 25.22
CA TYR A 111 8.29 -6.52 24.88
C TYR A 111 8.03 -6.44 23.37
N TYR A 112 6.89 -5.86 22.98
CA TYR A 112 6.54 -5.62 21.59
C TYR A 112 6.68 -4.13 21.27
N TYR A 113 7.44 -3.82 20.22
CA TYR A 113 7.64 -2.47 19.72
C TYR A 113 7.28 -2.42 18.24
N ASP A 114 6.62 -1.33 17.83
CA ASP A 114 6.22 -1.11 16.45
C ASP A 114 6.51 0.34 16.05
N ALA A 115 6.83 0.54 14.78
CA ALA A 115 7.10 1.83 14.21
C ALA A 115 5.81 2.48 13.73
N ASN A 116 5.47 3.66 14.27
CA ASN A 116 4.28 4.41 13.86
C ASN A 116 4.38 4.85 12.39
N SER A 117 3.63 4.18 11.51
CA SER A 117 3.57 4.52 10.07
C SER A 117 4.96 4.57 9.42
N LEU A 118 5.71 3.47 9.54
CA LEU A 118 7.09 3.34 9.06
C LEU A 118 7.31 3.91 7.65
N TYR A 119 6.57 3.42 6.64
CA TYR A 119 6.77 3.86 5.26
C TYR A 119 6.48 5.36 5.04
N PRO A 120 5.32 5.92 5.46
CA PRO A 120 5.10 7.36 5.39
C PRO A 120 6.16 8.20 6.10
N TYR A 121 6.66 7.74 7.25
CA TYR A 121 7.72 8.45 7.98
C TYR A 121 9.01 8.51 7.13
N ILE A 122 9.48 7.36 6.63
CA ILE A 122 10.68 7.28 5.78
C ILE A 122 10.53 8.11 4.51
N MET A 123 9.37 8.03 3.82
CA MET A 123 9.09 8.83 2.62
C MET A 123 9.17 10.35 2.88
N LYS A 124 8.89 10.79 4.10
CA LYS A 124 8.92 12.22 4.49
C LYS A 124 10.32 12.67 4.94
N THR A 125 11.04 11.85 5.68
CA THR A 125 12.26 12.26 6.38
C THR A 125 13.55 11.92 5.63
N CYS A 126 13.53 10.91 4.78
CA CYS A 126 14.71 10.43 4.07
C CYS A 126 14.77 10.95 2.64
N LYS A 127 15.99 11.04 2.07
CA LYS A 127 16.15 11.32 0.64
C LYS A 127 15.66 10.10 -0.16
N MET A 128 14.76 10.34 -1.10
CA MET A 128 14.22 9.31 -2.00
C MET A 128 14.74 9.55 -3.43
N PRO A 129 15.10 8.49 -4.18
CA PRO A 129 15.50 8.64 -5.58
C PRO A 129 14.32 9.17 -6.41
N GLY A 130 14.60 10.12 -7.30
CA GLY A 130 13.62 10.71 -8.20
C GLY A 130 14.28 11.26 -9.46
N GLY A 131 13.48 11.46 -10.51
CA GLY A 131 13.97 11.92 -11.81
C GLY A 131 14.71 10.84 -12.61
N LYS A 132 15.36 11.27 -13.70
CA LYS A 132 16.10 10.36 -14.58
C LYS A 132 17.46 10.01 -13.96
N GLY A 133 17.70 8.72 -13.76
CA GLY A 133 18.98 8.21 -13.28
C GLY A 133 20.10 8.37 -14.31
N VAL A 134 21.34 8.28 -13.84
CA VAL A 134 22.55 8.25 -14.66
C VAL A 134 23.26 6.92 -14.43
N TRP A 135 23.63 6.26 -15.52
CA TRP A 135 24.39 5.01 -15.46
C TRP A 135 25.85 5.30 -15.10
N HIS A 136 26.38 4.54 -14.14
CA HIS A 136 27.79 4.53 -13.78
C HIS A 136 28.29 3.09 -13.79
N ASP A 137 29.37 2.86 -14.51
CA ASP A 137 30.06 1.58 -14.65
C ASP A 137 31.43 1.58 -13.95
N ASN A 138 32.04 2.76 -13.81
CA ASN A 138 33.30 2.96 -13.12
C ASN A 138 33.11 3.61 -11.74
N PHE A 139 33.39 2.82 -10.70
CA PHE A 139 33.37 3.24 -9.30
C PHE A 139 34.77 3.40 -8.70
N CYS A 140 35.84 3.34 -9.52
CA CYS A 140 37.20 3.60 -9.06
C CYS A 140 37.28 4.96 -8.38
N ASN A 141 37.84 5.00 -7.16
CA ASN A 141 37.98 6.19 -6.33
C ASN A 141 36.68 6.87 -5.88
N LYS A 142 35.50 6.26 -6.08
CA LYS A 142 34.25 6.73 -5.49
C LYS A 142 34.05 6.12 -4.11
N LYS A 143 33.65 6.93 -3.13
CA LYS A 143 33.20 6.40 -1.84
C LYS A 143 31.74 5.98 -1.94
N LEU A 144 31.36 4.95 -1.20
CA LEU A 144 29.98 4.47 -1.18
C LEU A 144 28.99 5.56 -0.70
N ASP A 145 29.40 6.37 0.28
CA ASP A 145 28.60 7.47 0.84
C ASP A 145 28.27 8.57 -0.19
N ASP A 146 29.06 8.68 -1.26
CA ASP A 146 28.84 9.62 -2.36
C ASP A 146 27.83 9.08 -3.39
N LEU A 147 27.43 7.82 -3.28
CA LEU A 147 26.52 7.16 -4.21
C LEU A 147 25.08 7.21 -3.69
N PHE A 148 24.17 7.63 -4.57
CA PHE A 148 22.74 7.67 -4.26
C PHE A 148 21.95 7.05 -5.42
N GLY A 149 21.34 5.88 -5.17
CA GLY A 149 20.59 5.13 -6.18
C GLY A 149 20.69 3.63 -5.97
N PHE A 150 20.67 2.88 -7.07
CA PHE A 150 20.71 1.42 -7.08
C PHE A 150 22.10 0.94 -7.51
N ILE A 151 22.72 0.08 -6.70
CA ILE A 151 24.08 -0.41 -6.93
C ILE A 151 24.04 -1.93 -6.90
N GLN A 152 24.63 -2.55 -7.92
CA GLN A 152 24.89 -3.98 -7.91
C GLN A 152 26.27 -4.23 -7.31
N ALA A 153 26.33 -4.95 -6.20
CA ALA A 153 27.57 -5.21 -5.47
C ALA A 153 27.64 -6.67 -5.00
N LEU A 154 28.86 -7.18 -4.91
CA LEU A 154 29.15 -8.42 -4.19
C LEU A 154 29.42 -8.05 -2.73
N VAL A 155 28.61 -8.58 -1.82
CA VAL A 155 28.69 -8.28 -0.39
C VAL A 155 29.18 -9.50 0.37
N TYR A 156 30.20 -9.30 1.20
CA TYR A 156 30.69 -10.31 2.13
C TYR A 156 30.26 -9.93 3.54
N ILE A 157 29.53 -10.82 4.20
CA ILE A 157 29.11 -10.64 5.59
C ILE A 157 30.26 -11.13 6.47
N PRO A 158 30.83 -10.29 7.34
CA PRO A 158 31.82 -10.73 8.32
C PRO A 158 31.25 -11.85 9.20
N LYS A 159 32.11 -12.80 9.59
CA LYS A 159 31.73 -13.84 10.57
C LYS A 159 31.55 -13.25 11.95
#